data_AF-A0A9E3QXS9-F1
#
_entry.id   AF-A0A9E3QXS9-F1
#
_cell.length_a   1.000
_cell.length_b   1.000
_cell.length_c   1.000
_cell.angle_alpha   90.00
_cell.angle_beta   90.00
_cell.angle_gamma   90.00
#
_symmetry.space_group_name_H-M   'P 1'
#
loop_
_entity.id
_entity.type
_entity.pdbx_description
1 polymer ?
#
loop_
_entity_poly.entity_id
_entity_poly.type
_entity_poly.pdbx_seq_one_letter_code
_entity_poly.pdbx_strand_id
1 'polypeptide(L)'
;MADTAHAAAPAPGAAPAGHHHGPSYVKIWAILLGLLVVSVAGPFLGIRVVTLITAFGIALVKAYIVAKYFMHINLERKFVTYLLVTMIVLMGLMVGAVSPDVMKHDGARWENVAAKKAVERGEAAAAAGEGHHAEGGEAAPHAAPAEH
;
A
#
# COMPACT_ATOMS: atom_id res chain seq x y z
N MET A 1 -38.06 -25.97 82.88
CA MET A 1 -36.72 -25.92 82.27
C MET A 1 -36.85 -26.54 80.90
N ALA A 2 -37.04 -25.70 79.88
CA ALA A 2 -37.15 -26.15 78.49
C ALA A 2 -35.75 -26.06 77.88
N ASP A 3 -35.20 -27.22 77.51
CA ASP A 3 -33.98 -27.34 76.72
C ASP A 3 -34.20 -26.70 75.34
N THR A 4 -33.73 -25.46 75.18
CA THR A 4 -33.53 -24.86 73.86
C THR A 4 -32.22 -25.39 73.29
N ALA A 5 -32.30 -26.52 72.59
CA ALA A 5 -31.24 -26.99 71.72
C ALA A 5 -31.02 -25.94 70.61
N HIS A 6 -30.00 -25.11 70.77
CA HIS A 6 -29.50 -24.26 69.69
C HIS A 6 -28.85 -25.18 68.65
N ALA A 7 -29.63 -25.57 67.65
CA ALA A 7 -29.12 -26.16 66.42
C ALA A 7 -28.12 -25.17 65.80
N ALA A 8 -26.85 -25.57 65.78
CA ALA A 8 -25.78 -24.82 65.15
C ALA A 8 -26.09 -24.65 63.66
N ALA A 9 -26.25 -23.40 63.24
CA ALA A 9 -26.38 -23.03 61.84
C ALA A 9 -25.12 -23.45 61.06
N PRO A 10 -25.23 -23.97 59.83
CA PRO A 10 -24.07 -24.23 58.99
C PRO A 10 -23.38 -22.90 58.62
N ALA A 11 -22.06 -22.87 58.78
CA ALA A 11 -21.22 -21.70 58.54
C ALA A 11 -21.38 -21.14 57.10
N PRO A 12 -21.52 -19.82 56.92
CA PRO A 12 -21.43 -19.20 55.61
C PRO A 12 -19.95 -18.97 55.26
N GLY A 13 -19.31 -19.88 54.52
CA GLY A 13 -17.87 -19.73 54.30
C GLY A 13 -17.17 -20.60 53.26
N ALA A 14 -17.87 -21.35 52.42
CA ALA A 14 -17.23 -22.06 51.31
C ALA A 14 -17.56 -21.37 49.98
N ALA A 15 -16.89 -20.24 49.71
CA ALA A 15 -16.82 -19.73 48.36
C ALA A 15 -16.05 -20.77 47.50
N PRO A 16 -16.62 -21.34 46.44
CA PRO A 16 -15.78 -21.95 45.42
C PRO A 16 -14.94 -20.81 44.83
N ALA A 17 -13.63 -20.85 45.06
CA ALA A 17 -12.67 -20.06 44.33
C ALA A 17 -12.69 -20.51 42.87
N GLY A 18 -13.73 -20.09 42.15
CA GLY A 18 -13.83 -20.25 40.72
C GLY A 18 -12.60 -19.59 40.11
N HIS A 19 -11.71 -20.39 39.55
CA HIS A 19 -10.64 -19.89 38.70
C HIS A 19 -11.30 -19.08 37.59
N HIS A 20 -11.31 -17.76 37.74
CA HIS A 20 -11.75 -16.83 36.73
C HIS A 20 -10.73 -16.89 35.58
N HIS A 21 -10.91 -17.85 34.69
CA HIS A 21 -10.19 -17.91 33.43
C HIS A 21 -10.67 -16.77 32.53
N GLY A 22 -10.16 -15.57 32.80
CA GLY A 22 -10.22 -14.47 31.85
C GLY A 22 -9.60 -14.88 30.51
N PRO A 23 -9.86 -14.13 29.42
CA PRO A 23 -9.32 -14.43 28.11
C PRO A 23 -7.80 -14.65 28.21
N SER A 24 -7.33 -15.85 27.87
CA SER A 24 -5.93 -16.21 28.08
C SER A 24 -5.05 -15.55 27.01
N TYR A 25 -4.74 -14.25 27.16
CA TYR A 25 -3.91 -13.48 26.21
C TYR A 25 -2.58 -14.18 25.89
N VAL A 26 -2.04 -14.94 26.84
CA VAL A 26 -0.84 -15.79 26.67
C VAL A 26 -1.04 -16.86 25.57
N LYS A 27 -2.24 -17.45 25.48
CA LYS A 27 -2.58 -18.46 24.47
C LYS A 27 -2.68 -17.83 23.08
N ILE A 28 -3.30 -16.65 22.98
CA ILE A 28 -3.37 -15.90 21.70
C ILE A 28 -1.96 -15.44 21.29
N TRP A 29 -1.16 -14.95 22.22
CA TRP A 29 0.24 -14.58 21.99
C TRP A 29 1.05 -15.77 21.45
N ALA A 30 0.92 -16.95 22.05
CA ALA A 30 1.62 -18.16 21.60
C ALA A 30 1.19 -18.57 20.18
N ILE A 31 -0.10 -18.47 19.86
CA ILE A 31 -0.61 -18.72 18.50
C ILE A 31 0.02 -17.72 17.51
N LEU A 32 0.01 -16.43 17.83
CA LEU A 32 0.61 -15.39 16.98
C LEU A 32 2.11 -15.60 16.76
N LEU A 33 2.82 -16.03 17.80
CA LEU A 33 4.24 -16.38 17.72
C LEU A 33 4.45 -17.60 16.82
N GLY A 34 3.59 -18.62 16.93
CA GLY A 34 3.58 -19.77 16.02
C GLY A 34 3.36 -19.37 14.57
N LEU A 35 2.33 -18.56 14.27
CA LEU A 35 2.08 -18.03 12.92
C LEU A 35 3.26 -17.21 12.40
N LEU A 36 3.96 -16.47 13.27
CA LEU A 36 5.16 -15.72 12.90
C LEU A 36 6.29 -16.65 12.48
N VAL A 37 6.57 -17.70 13.26
CA VAL A 37 7.62 -18.68 12.93
C VAL A 37 7.31 -19.36 11.59
N VAL A 38 6.06 -19.77 11.37
CA VAL A 38 5.65 -20.35 10.08
C VAL A 38 5.80 -19.35 8.93
N SER A 39 5.47 -18.07 9.16
CA SER A 39 5.64 -17.02 8.14
C SER A 39 7.10 -16.78 7.76
N VAL A 40 8.03 -16.88 8.71
CA VAL A 40 9.48 -16.75 8.45
C VAL A 40 10.05 -18.02 7.81
N ALA A 41 9.51 -19.19 8.16
CA ALA A 41 9.94 -20.47 7.63
C ALA A 41 9.44 -20.74 6.20
N GLY A 42 8.27 -20.22 5.83
CA GLY A 42 7.63 -20.44 4.52
C GLY A 42 8.53 -20.15 3.30
N PRO A 43 9.24 -19.01 3.24
CA PRO A 43 10.12 -18.66 2.12
C PRO A 43 11.24 -19.66 1.81
N PHE A 44 11.64 -20.52 2.75
CA PHE A 44 12.72 -21.49 2.52
C PHE A 44 12.33 -22.66 1.62
N LEU A 45 11.04 -22.81 1.28
CA LEU A 45 10.53 -23.86 0.39
C LEU A 45 10.81 -23.60 -1.11
N GLY A 46 11.39 -22.46 -1.48
CA GLY A 46 11.91 -22.18 -2.84
C GLY A 46 10.87 -21.94 -3.94
N ILE A 47 9.58 -22.24 -3.70
CA ILE A 47 8.51 -22.09 -4.70
C ILE A 47 7.78 -20.76 -4.50
N ARG A 48 8.15 -19.75 -5.30
CA ARG A 48 7.68 -18.35 -5.14
C ARG A 48 6.16 -18.17 -5.07
N VAL A 49 5.39 -18.90 -5.87
CA VAL A 49 3.93 -18.79 -5.90
C VAL A 49 3.30 -19.39 -4.63
N VAL A 50 3.74 -20.59 -4.25
CA VAL A 50 3.26 -21.26 -3.02
C VAL A 50 3.61 -20.41 -1.80
N THR A 51 4.84 -19.87 -1.74
CA THR A 51 5.24 -19.00 -0.64
C THR A 51 4.41 -17.71 -0.57
N LEU A 52 4.01 -17.13 -1.70
CA LEU A 52 3.14 -15.95 -1.74
C LEU A 52 1.74 -16.26 -1.20
N ILE A 53 1.12 -17.34 -1.68
CA ILE A 53 -0.22 -17.76 -1.24
C ILE A 53 -0.20 -18.08 0.25
N THR A 54 0.79 -18.85 0.72
CA THR A 54 0.94 -19.20 2.14
C THR A 54 1.21 -17.96 2.99
N ALA A 55 2.08 -17.05 2.56
CA ALA A 55 2.36 -15.81 3.29
C ALA A 55 1.11 -14.93 3.43
N PHE A 56 0.35 -14.73 2.34
CA PHE A 56 -0.90 -13.98 2.37
C PHE A 56 -1.96 -14.65 3.24
N GLY A 57 -2.11 -15.97 3.13
CA GLY A 57 -3.04 -16.75 3.94
C GLY A 57 -2.76 -16.62 5.44
N ILE A 58 -1.49 -16.80 5.83
CA ILE A 58 -1.06 -16.64 7.24
C ILE A 58 -1.29 -15.20 7.71
N ALA A 59 -1.01 -14.20 6.87
CA ALA A 59 -1.24 -12.79 7.20
C ALA A 59 -2.72 -12.51 7.47
N LEU A 60 -3.65 -13.07 6.68
CA LEU A 60 -5.10 -12.92 6.89
C LEU A 60 -5.56 -13.57 8.20
N VAL A 61 -5.11 -14.80 8.49
CA VAL A 61 -5.45 -15.49 9.76
C VAL A 61 -4.92 -14.70 10.96
N LYS A 62 -3.68 -14.21 10.88
CA LYS A 62 -3.07 -13.36 11.90
C LYS A 62 -3.90 -12.10 12.14
N ALA A 63 -4.26 -11.39 11.07
CA ALA A 63 -5.06 -10.17 11.16
C ALA A 63 -6.43 -10.43 11.80
N TYR A 64 -7.10 -11.53 11.43
CA TYR A 64 -8.39 -11.91 12.01
C TYR A 64 -8.30 -12.16 13.52
N ILE A 65 -7.29 -12.91 13.98
CA ILE A 65 -7.08 -13.19 15.40
C ILE A 65 -6.80 -11.89 16.16
N VAL A 66 -5.97 -11.00 15.61
CA VAL A 66 -5.69 -9.69 16.23
C VAL A 66 -6.96 -8.86 16.34
N ALA A 67 -7.75 -8.75 15.28
CA ALA A 67 -8.99 -7.98 15.28
C ALA A 67 -10.01 -8.54 16.30
N LYS A 68 -10.14 -9.87 16.39
CA LYS A 68 -11.12 -10.50 17.28
C LYS A 68 -10.73 -10.41 18.76
N TYR A 69 -9.45 -10.62 19.10
CA TYR A 69 -9.00 -10.79 20.48
C TYR A 69 -8.30 -9.56 21.07
N PHE A 70 -7.63 -8.74 20.25
CA PHE A 70 -6.92 -7.54 20.71
C PHE A 70 -7.68 -6.23 20.42
N MET A 71 -8.57 -6.20 19.43
CA MET A 71 -9.42 -5.03 19.15
C MET A 71 -10.83 -5.16 19.74
N HIS A 72 -11.11 -6.24 20.48
CA HIS A 72 -12.38 -6.49 21.20
C HIS A 72 -13.67 -6.30 20.37
N ILE A 73 -13.60 -6.49 19.05
CA ILE A 73 -14.73 -6.30 18.12
C ILE A 73 -15.95 -7.17 18.49
N ASN A 74 -15.72 -8.30 19.18
CA ASN A 74 -16.79 -9.19 19.60
C ASN A 74 -17.47 -8.76 20.92
N LEU A 75 -16.86 -7.88 21.71
CA LEU A 75 -17.41 -7.35 22.96
C LEU A 75 -18.17 -6.04 22.75
N GLU A 76 -17.81 -5.28 21.72
CA GLU A 76 -18.41 -3.99 21.39
C GLU A 76 -19.58 -4.06 20.39
N ARG A 77 -20.17 -2.90 20.09
CA ARG A 77 -21.29 -2.76 19.15
C ARG A 77 -20.87 -3.17 17.74
N LYS A 78 -21.73 -3.93 17.06
CA LYS A 78 -21.57 -4.38 15.66
C LYS A 78 -21.20 -3.26 14.67
N PHE A 79 -21.52 -2.01 15.00
CA PHE A 79 -21.11 -0.81 14.25
C PHE A 79 -19.59 -0.73 14.01
N VAL A 80 -18.77 -1.13 14.98
CA VAL A 80 -17.30 -1.08 14.86
C VAL A 80 -16.81 -2.02 13.75
N THR A 81 -17.41 -3.21 13.64
CA THR A 81 -17.11 -4.14 12.54
C THR A 81 -17.44 -3.54 11.18
N TYR A 82 -18.60 -2.91 11.04
CA TYR A 82 -18.99 -2.26 9.78
C TYR A 82 -18.03 -1.14 9.42
N LEU A 83 -17.67 -0.28 10.38
CA LEU A 83 -16.70 0.79 10.16
C LEU A 83 -15.33 0.23 9.74
N LEU A 84 -14.83 -0.80 10.43
CA LEU A 84 -13.53 -1.41 10.12
C LEU A 84 -13.52 -2.07 8.74
N VAL A 85 -14.60 -2.78 8.38
CA VAL A 85 -14.77 -3.34 7.02
C VAL A 85 -14.82 -2.22 5.98
N THR A 86 -15.55 -1.14 6.22
CA THR A 86 -15.58 0.02 5.31
C THR A 86 -14.19 0.63 5.12
N MET A 87 -13.40 0.78 6.19
CA MET A 87 -12.02 1.28 6.09
C MET A 87 -11.13 0.35 5.26
N ILE A 88 -11.21 -0.96 5.45
CA ILE A 88 -10.46 -1.93 4.64
C ILE A 88 -10.90 -1.88 3.17
N VAL A 89 -12.20 -1.79 2.90
CA VAL A 89 -12.75 -1.66 1.54
C VAL A 89 -12.27 -0.38 0.87
N LEU A 90 -12.33 0.76 1.57
CA LEU A 90 -11.83 2.03 1.06
C LEU A 90 -10.32 2.00 0.82
N MET A 91 -9.54 1.38 1.71
CA MET A 91 -8.10 1.18 1.51
C MET A 91 -7.84 0.32 0.27
N GLY A 92 -8.57 -0.79 0.11
CA GLY A 92 -8.46 -1.66 -1.07
C GLY A 92 -8.86 -0.96 -2.37
N LEU A 93 -9.93 -0.15 -2.34
CA LEU A 93 -10.36 0.69 -3.46
C LEU A 93 -9.30 1.74 -3.81
N MET A 94 -8.75 2.43 -2.81
CA MET A 94 -7.71 3.44 -3.02
C MET A 94 -6.46 2.83 -3.64
N VAL A 95 -6.00 1.69 -3.10
CA VAL A 95 -4.86 0.96 -3.67
C VAL A 95 -5.21 0.52 -5.10
N GLY A 96 -6.34 -0.15 -5.31
CA GLY A 96 -6.75 -0.61 -6.64
C GLY A 96 -6.93 0.52 -7.67
N ALA A 97 -7.38 1.70 -7.25
CA ALA A 97 -7.58 2.86 -8.10
C ALA A 97 -6.26 3.57 -8.45
N VAL A 98 -5.34 3.70 -7.49
CA VAL A 98 -4.07 4.40 -7.65
C VAL A 98 -2.97 3.51 -8.23
N SER A 99 -3.02 2.19 -7.97
CA SER A 99 -2.04 1.22 -8.48
C SER A 99 -1.82 1.28 -10.00
N PRO A 100 -2.85 1.27 -10.87
CA PRO A 100 -2.63 1.33 -12.31
C PRO A 100 -2.02 2.67 -12.78
N ASP A 101 -2.23 3.75 -12.03
CA ASP A 101 -1.67 5.08 -12.32
C ASP A 101 -0.19 5.15 -11.95
N VAL A 102 0.19 4.66 -10.77
CA VAL A 102 1.58 4.68 -10.29
C VAL A 102 2.45 3.59 -10.94
N MET A 103 1.89 2.41 -11.22
CA MET A 103 2.64 1.26 -11.75
C MET A 103 2.82 1.30 -13.28
N LYS A 104 2.16 2.21 -13.99
CA LYS A 104 2.49 2.51 -15.39
C LYS A 104 3.58 3.59 -15.41
N HIS A 105 4.81 3.21 -15.75
CA HIS A 105 5.85 4.19 -16.08
C HIS A 105 5.64 4.83 -17.46
N ASP A 106 4.78 4.23 -18.30
CA ASP A 106 4.36 4.77 -19.58
C ASP A 106 3.05 5.54 -19.41
N GLY A 107 3.16 6.88 -19.36
CA GLY A 107 2.00 7.77 -19.27
C GLY A 107 1.01 7.49 -20.41
N ALA A 108 -0.27 7.40 -20.09
CA ALA A 108 -1.32 7.16 -21.07
C ALA A 108 -1.45 8.36 -22.04
N ARG A 109 -0.77 8.27 -23.19
CA ARG A 109 -1.00 9.10 -24.40
C ARG A 109 -0.84 10.62 -24.25
N TRP A 110 0.06 11.13 -23.41
CA TRP A 110 0.47 12.53 -23.58
C TRP A 110 1.32 12.66 -24.86
N GLU A 111 0.67 12.90 -25.99
CA GLU A 111 1.36 13.39 -27.18
C GLU A 111 1.38 14.91 -27.15
N ASN A 112 2.57 15.49 -27.03
CA ASN A 112 2.73 16.93 -27.14
C ASN A 112 2.62 17.35 -28.61
N VAL A 113 1.38 17.42 -29.11
CA VAL A 113 1.05 17.85 -30.48
C VAL A 113 1.54 19.26 -30.78
N ALA A 114 1.72 20.11 -29.76
CA ALA A 114 2.29 21.43 -29.90
C ALA A 114 3.80 21.38 -30.19
N ALA A 115 4.54 20.51 -29.50
CA ALA A 115 5.96 20.28 -29.74
C ALA A 115 6.20 19.66 -31.13
N LYS A 116 5.39 18.67 -31.53
CA LYS A 116 5.48 18.08 -32.88
C LYS A 116 5.26 19.14 -33.97
N LYS A 117 4.24 19.99 -33.84
CA LYS A 117 3.97 21.10 -34.78
C LYS A 117 5.04 22.19 -34.76
N ALA A 118 5.73 22.41 -33.63
CA ALA A 118 6.82 23.37 -33.54
C ALA A 118 8.07 22.87 -34.26
N VAL A 119 8.39 21.57 -34.13
CA VAL A 119 9.49 20.92 -34.87
C VAL A 119 9.20 20.93 -36.36
N GLU A 120 8.00 20.52 -36.79
CA GLU A 120 7.61 20.51 -38.20
C GLU A 120 7.66 21.92 -38.82
N ARG A 121 7.26 22.96 -38.06
CA ARG A 121 7.38 24.35 -38.50
C ARG A 121 8.84 24.81 -38.59
N GLY A 122 9.69 24.37 -37.67
CA GLY A 122 11.13 24.64 -37.69
C GLY A 122 11.81 23.98 -38.88
N GLU A 123 11.47 22.73 -39.19
CA GLU A 123 11.96 21.98 -40.35
C GLU A 123 11.48 22.60 -41.67
N ALA A 124 10.20 23.02 -41.76
CA ALA A 124 9.67 23.72 -42.93
C ALA A 124 10.32 25.10 -43.13
N ALA A 125 10.59 25.84 -42.05
CA ALA A 125 11.31 27.12 -42.11
C ALA A 125 12.78 26.94 -42.48
N ALA A 126 13.44 25.86 -42.04
CA ALA A 126 14.79 25.51 -42.45
C ALA A 126 14.86 25.12 -43.94
N ALA A 127 13.89 24.34 -44.42
CA ALA A 127 13.77 23.98 -45.84
C ALA A 127 13.44 25.21 -46.73
N ALA A 128 12.69 26.18 -46.20
CA ALA A 128 12.41 27.45 -46.89
C ALA A 128 13.56 28.47 -46.79
N GLY A 129 14.48 28.29 -45.85
CA GLY A 129 15.64 29.16 -45.61
C GLY A 129 16.90 28.77 -46.40
N GLU A 130 16.91 27.63 -47.09
CA GLU A 130 18.01 27.18 -47.96
C GLU A 130 17.97 27.90 -49.33
N GLY A 131 17.99 29.23 -49.30
CA GLY A 131 17.86 30.07 -50.49
C GLY A 131 18.32 31.52 -50.34
N HIS A 132 19.19 31.85 -49.37
CA HIS A 132 19.80 33.18 -49.28
C HIS A 132 21.28 33.12 -48.87
N HIS A 133 22.12 32.61 -49.76
CA HIS A 133 23.54 32.97 -49.83
C HIS A 133 23.99 33.02 -51.30
N ALA A 134 23.72 34.15 -51.97
CA ALA A 134 24.40 34.58 -53.21
C ALA A 134 24.18 36.11 -53.30
N GLU A 135 25.15 36.89 -52.80
CA GLU A 135 26.19 37.57 -53.59
C GLU A 135 25.67 38.86 -54.25
N GLY A 136 26.23 39.99 -53.82
CA GLY A 136 25.92 41.32 -54.32
C GLY A 136 27.02 42.31 -53.93
N GLY A 137 28.27 41.99 -54.30
CA GLY A 137 29.40 42.91 -54.22
C GLY A 137 29.67 43.49 -55.60
N GLU A 138 29.13 44.68 -55.85
CA GLU A 138 29.21 45.43 -57.10
C GLU A 138 30.67 45.67 -57.54
N ALA A 139 30.97 45.29 -58.78
CA ALA A 139 32.26 45.47 -59.43
C ALA A 139 32.47 46.95 -59.83
N ALA A 140 33.47 47.61 -59.23
CA ALA A 140 34.00 48.88 -59.72
C ALA A 140 35.10 48.61 -60.77
N PRO A 141 35.17 49.35 -61.89
CA PRO A 141 36.17 49.12 -62.92
C PRO A 141 37.52 49.76 -62.57
N HIS A 142 38.58 49.03 -62.89
CA HIS A 142 39.99 49.39 -62.79
C HIS A 142 40.42 50.55 -63.71
N ALA A 143 41.22 51.48 -63.20
CA ALA A 143 42.26 52.24 -63.92
C ALA A 143 43.17 52.93 -62.87
N ALA A 144 44.50 52.93 -62.87
CA ALA A 144 45.60 52.30 -63.61
C ALA A 144 46.85 52.44 -62.66
N PRO A 145 48.09 52.03 -63.00
CA PRO A 145 49.03 51.36 -62.10
C PRO A 145 50.09 52.26 -61.42
N ALA A 146 50.81 51.67 -60.45
CA ALA A 146 52.24 51.75 -60.09
C ALA A 146 53.04 53.02 -60.50
N GLU A 147 53.99 53.60 -59.76
CA GLU A 147 55.06 53.08 -58.88
C GLU A 147 55.90 54.29 -58.36
N HIS A 148 56.65 54.07 -57.27
CA HIS A 148 57.72 54.89 -56.64
C HIS A 148 57.39 56.15 -55.82
#